data_AF-A0A8E2VHT6-F1
#
_entry.id   AF-A0A8E2VHT6-F1
#
_cell.length_a   1.000
_cell.length_b   1.000
_cell.length_c   1.000
_cell.angle_alpha   90.00
_cell.angle_beta   90.00
_cell.angle_gamma   90.00
#
_symmetry.space_group_name_H-M   'P 1'
#
loop_
_entity.id
_entity.type
_entity.pdbx_description
1 polymer ?
#
loop_
_entity_poly.entity_id
_entity_poly.type
_entity_poly.pdbx_seq_one_letter_code
_entity_poly.pdbx_strand_id
1 'polypeptide(L)' 'MHPNALVIEIIQGKTTVSEASRSFDLTPSEIEGWVEDAKRGMENSLRANPLDIREQYEKQLRHL' A
#
# COMPACT_ATOMS: atom_id res chain seq x y z
N MET A 1 -4.34 -17.91 -5.03
CA MET A 1 -3.86 -16.64 -5.62
C MET A 1 -3.49 -15.75 -4.44
N HIS A 2 -2.31 -15.12 -4.43
CA HIS A 2 -1.90 -14.27 -3.30
C HIS A 2 -2.34 -12.83 -3.55
N PRO A 3 -3.02 -12.16 -2.60
CA PRO A 3 -3.57 -10.81 -2.80
C PRO A 3 -2.52 -9.79 -3.24
N ASN A 4 -1.27 -9.95 -2.80
CA ASN A 4 -0.16 -9.08 -3.22
C ASN A 4 0.13 -9.14 -4.73
N ALA A 5 0.09 -10.33 -5.35
CA ALA A 5 0.39 -10.47 -6.77
C ALA A 5 -0.68 -9.76 -7.63
N LEU A 6 -1.95 -9.90 -7.25
CA LEU A 6 -3.07 -9.23 -7.90
C LEU A 6 -2.96 -7.71 -7.84
N VAL A 7 -2.66 -7.18 -6.65
CA VAL A 7 -2.54 -5.73 -6.45
C VAL A 7 -1.42 -5.14 -7.31
N ILE A 8 -0.30 -5.85 -7.46
CA ILE A 8 0.80 -5.42 -8.33
C ILE A 8 0.39 -5.42 -9.80
N GLU A 9 -0.34 -6.44 -10.26
CA GLU A 9 -0.83 -6.50 -11.64
C GLU A 9 -1.82 -5.36 -11.95
N ILE A 10 -2.68 -4.98 -10.99
CA ILE A 10 -3.59 -3.84 -11.10
C ILE A 10 -2.81 -2.52 -11.18
N ILE A 11 -1.82 -2.31 -10.30
CA ILE A 11 -0.98 -1.09 -10.31
C ILE A 11 -0.19 -0.98 -11.62
N GLN A 12 0.24 -2.11 -12.19
CA GLN A 12 0.94 -2.17 -13.48
C GLN A 12 0.00 -2.06 -14.69
N GLY A 13 -1.32 -2.03 -14.48
CA GLY A 13 -2.33 -1.95 -15.55
C GLY A 13 -2.50 -3.24 -16.37
N LYS A 14 -2.01 -4.38 -15.86
CA LYS A 14 -2.12 -5.70 -16.53
C LYS A 14 -3.51 -6.33 -16.39
N THR A 15 -4.23 -5.94 -15.34
CA THR A 15 -5.63 -6.32 -15.09
C THR A 15 -6.34 -5.14 -14.44
N THR A 16 -7.65 -5.11 -14.56
CA THR A 16 -8.51 -4.13 -13.88
C THR A 16 -9.13 -4.72 -12.60
N VAL A 17 -9.60 -3.85 -11.71
CA VAL A 17 -10.39 -4.24 -10.52
C VAL A 17 -11.62 -5.06 -10.93
N SER A 18 -12.29 -4.68 -12.02
CA SER A 18 -13.49 -5.37 -12.50
C SER A 18 -13.18 -6.78 -13.04
N GLU A 19 -12.08 -6.96 -13.77
CA GLU A 19 -11.64 -8.28 -14.25
C GLU A 19 -11.21 -9.18 -13.10
N ALA A 20 -10.48 -8.63 -12.13
CA ALA A 20 -10.06 -9.31 -10.92
C ALA A 20 -11.26 -9.74 -10.06
N SER A 21 -12.22 -8.84 -9.85
CA SER A 21 -13.45 -9.12 -9.09
C SER A 21 -14.20 -10.33 -9.65
N ARG A 22 -14.37 -10.39 -10.98
CA ARG A 22 -15.04 -11.51 -11.65
C ARG A 22 -14.24 -12.81 -11.61
N SER A 23 -12.91 -12.72 -11.74
CA SER A 23 -12.02 -13.88 -11.84
C SER A 23 -11.79 -14.57 -10.49
N PHE A 24 -11.88 -13.81 -9.40
CA PHE A 24 -11.56 -14.27 -8.05
C PHE A 24 -12.74 -14.22 -7.08
N ASP A 25 -13.94 -13.89 -7.56
CA ASP A 25 -15.18 -13.77 -6.75
C ASP A 25 -15.00 -12.83 -5.53
N LEU A 26 -14.24 -11.74 -5.76
CA LEU A 26 -13.96 -10.72 -4.76
C LEU A 26 -14.82 -9.50 -5.04
N THR A 27 -15.21 -8.76 -3.99
CA THR A 27 -15.89 -7.49 -4.20
C THR A 27 -14.91 -6.43 -4.72
N PRO A 28 -15.36 -5.50 -5.58
CA PRO A 28 -14.51 -4.38 -6.01
C PRO A 28 -13.92 -3.59 -4.84
N SER A 29 -14.70 -3.36 -3.77
CA SER A 29 -14.25 -2.63 -2.58
C SER A 29 -13.10 -3.31 -1.83
N GLU A 30 -13.09 -4.65 -1.74
CA GLU A 30 -11.97 -5.38 -1.11
C GLU A 30 -10.67 -5.18 -1.89
N ILE A 31 -10.74 -5.29 -3.22
CA ILE A 31 -9.59 -5.12 -4.10
C ILE A 31 -9.08 -3.67 -4.05
N GLU A 32 -10.00 -2.70 -4.10
CA GLU A 32 -9.69 -1.27 -3.96
C GLU A 32 -9.01 -0.97 -2.62
N GLY A 33 -9.48 -1.57 -1.53
CA GLY A 33 -8.87 -1.46 -0.21
C GLY A 33 -7.40 -1.90 -0.21
N TRP A 34 -7.11 -3.06 -0.80
CA TRP A 34 -5.72 -3.55 -0.88
C TRP A 34 -4.83 -2.69 -1.78
N VAL A 35 -5.38 -2.17 -2.88
CA VAL A 35 -4.64 -1.25 -3.77
C VAL A 35 -4.29 0.04 -3.04
N GLU A 36 -5.22 0.61 -2.27
CA GLU A 36 -4.97 1.80 -1.47
C GLU A 36 -3.98 1.54 -0.33
N ASP A 37 -4.07 0.39 0.35
CA ASP A 37 -3.08 -0.03 1.35
C ASP A 37 -1.68 -0.14 0.77
N ALA A 38 -1.54 -0.74 -0.41
CA ALA A 38 -0.26 -0.87 -1.09
C ALA A 38 0.30 0.51 -1.50
N LYS A 39 -0.54 1.41 -2.03
CA LYS A 39 -0.13 2.79 -2.36
C LYS A 39 0.34 3.55 -1.12
N ARG A 40 -0.40 3.47 -0.01
CA ARG A 40 0.00 4.10 1.26
C ARG A 40 1.31 3.51 1.80
N GLY A 41 1.50 2.20 1.71
CA GLY A 41 2.75 1.55 2.10
C GLY A 41 3.95 2.04 1.29
N MET A 42 3.80 2.18 -0.02
CA MET A 42 4.82 2.76 -0.90
C MET A 42 5.09 4.22 -0.57
N GLU A 43 4.04 5.03 -0.39
CA GLU A 43 4.16 6.45 -0.08
C GLU A 43 4.87 6.67 1.28
N ASN A 44 4.53 5.90 2.31
CA ASN A 44 5.21 5.94 3.60
C ASN A 44 6.68 5.54 3.48
N SER A 45 6.99 4.53 2.66
CA SER A 45 8.37 4.09 2.42
C SER A 45 9.19 5.15 1.67
N LEU A 46 8.56 5.89 0.74
CA LEU A 46 9.20 6.98 0.01
C LEU A 46 9.34 8.25 0.87
N ARG A 47 8.40 8.51 1.78
CA ARG A 47 8.45 9.63 2.73
C ARG A 47 9.38 9.39 3.92
N ALA A 48 9.74 8.14 4.19
CA ALA A 48 10.70 7.78 5.22
C ALA A 48 12.11 8.29 4.84
N ASN A 49 12.31 9.60 4.91
CA ASN A 49 13.62 10.22 4.89
C ASN A 49 14.33 9.81 6.20
N PRO A 50 15.49 9.14 6.14
CA PRO A 50 16.22 8.71 7.34
C PRO A 50 16.51 9.85 8.32
N LEU A 51 16.62 11.09 7.82
CA LEU A 51 16.82 12.29 8.63
C LEU A 51 15.57 12.66 9.46
N ASP A 52 14.37 12.54 8.89
CA ASP A 52 13.10 12.86 9.57
C ASP A 52 12.79 11.84 10.68
N ILE A 53 13.13 10.57 10.44
CA ILE A 53 12.99 9.51 11.45
C ILE A 53 13.91 9.78 12.64
N ARG A 54 15.18 10.12 12.39
CA ARG A 54 16.13 10.47 13.47
C ARG A 54 15.67 11.69 14.26
N GLU A 55 15.19 12.73 13.59
CA GLU A 55 14.69 13.94 14.25
C GLU A 55 13.42 13.68 15.07
N GLN A 56 12.52 12.80 14.61
CA GLN A 56 11.36 12.34 15.39
C GLN A 56 11.79 11.55 16.64
N TYR A 57 12.75 10.64 16.52
CA TYR A 57 13.29 9.91 17.68
C TYR A 57 13.93 10.86 18.71
N GLU A 58 14.71 11.85 18.26
CA GLU A 58 15.31 12.85 19.15
C GLU A 58 14.28 13.74 19.83
N LYS A 59 13.18 14.11 19.15
CA LYS A 59 12.08 14.88 19.75
C LYS A 59 11.31 14.07 20.80
N GLN A 60 11.08 12.78 20.58
CA GLN A 60 10.44 11.90 21.57
C GLN A 60 11.32 11.71 22.82
N LEU A 61 12.63 11.60 22.65
CA LEU A 61 13.59 11.49 23.76
C LEU A 61 13.68 12.76 24.62
N ARG A 62 13.41 13.95 24.05
CA ARG A 62 13.41 15.23 24.80
C ARG A 62 12.12 15.49 25.59
N HIS A 63 11.08 14.71 25.35
CA HIS A 63 9.79 14.80 26.06
C HIS A 63 9.63 13.74 27.16
N LEU A 64 10.68 12.96 27.44
CA LEU A 64 10.80 12.01 28.55
C LEU A 64 11.64 12.62 29.67
#